data_AF-L7WE26-F1
#
_entry.id   AF-L7WE26-F1
#
_cell.length_a   1.000
_cell.length_b   1.000
_cell.length_c   1.000
_cell.angle_alpha   90.00
_cell.angle_beta   90.00
_cell.angle_gamma   90.00
#
_symmetry.space_group_name_H-M   'P 1'
#
loop_
_entity.id
_entity.type
_entity.pdbx_description
1 polymer ?
#
loop_
_entity_poly.entity_id
_entity_poly.type
_entity_poly.pdbx_seq_one_letter_code
_entity_poly.pdbx_strand_id
1 'polypeptide(L)'
;MFKKLEKILGKPMKYYENLMASRKENAQITDTQKQLILDQLKPIVINAEGFDSLPTISESDVKSFIEVPKNKKGISIPCKGIFKWTDQVLFLFVNDDTAIKDASSYELILKDVQQEQVAQKIGFQKGSELKSLPIWEEIIHRFPEVHKLIVKTHREHPWTLYKETAKEIEPITSYKTVLGGYPKWRINNIDFRKIEQLEFLLEYRIAEKDFSIYFFKDPHTHEISSFEQKD
;
A
#
# COMPACT_ATOMS: atom_id res chain seq x y z
N MET A 1 40.43 0.06 -5.18
CA MET A 1 39.51 -1.09 -5.37
C MET A 1 38.04 -0.68 -5.39
N PHE A 2 37.62 0.30 -4.55
CA PHE A 2 36.26 0.87 -4.52
C PHE A 2 35.75 1.46 -5.86
N LYS A 3 36.57 2.17 -6.64
CA LYS A 3 36.14 2.78 -7.91
C LYS A 3 35.78 1.79 -9.02
N LYS A 4 36.23 0.53 -8.94
CA LYS A 4 35.86 -0.53 -9.90
C LYS A 4 34.52 -1.18 -9.54
N LEU A 5 34.17 -1.24 -8.24
CA LEU A 5 32.86 -1.71 -7.77
C LEU A 5 31.74 -0.69 -8.09
N GLU A 6 32.00 0.61 -7.97
CA GLU A 6 31.05 1.68 -8.38
C GLU A 6 30.68 1.64 -9.87
N LYS A 7 31.56 1.10 -10.72
CA LYS A 7 31.35 1.01 -12.17
C LYS A 7 30.53 -0.23 -12.58
N ILE A 8 30.42 -1.22 -11.69
CA ILE A 8 29.73 -2.50 -11.92
C ILE A 8 28.38 -2.55 -11.19
N LEU A 9 28.26 -1.90 -10.03
CA LEU A 9 27.05 -1.93 -9.18
C LEU A 9 26.21 -0.64 -9.23
N GLY A 10 26.63 0.35 -10.02
CA GLY A 10 26.06 1.70 -9.96
C GLY A 10 26.53 2.46 -8.72
N LYS A 11 26.49 3.79 -8.78
CA LYS A 11 26.87 4.63 -7.62
C LYS A 11 25.96 4.32 -6.44
N PRO A 12 26.48 4.03 -5.24
CA PRO A 12 25.64 3.89 -4.07
C PRO A 12 24.98 5.25 -3.78
N MET A 13 23.65 5.24 -3.74
CA MET A 13 22.77 5.92 -2.77
C MET A 13 23.09 7.36 -2.32
N LYS A 14 23.85 8.21 -3.04
CA LYS A 14 23.93 9.65 -2.69
C LYS A 14 22.54 10.30 -2.62
N TYR A 15 21.62 9.83 -3.44
CA TYR A 15 20.21 10.22 -3.39
C TYR A 15 19.54 9.83 -2.06
N TYR A 16 19.66 8.57 -1.64
CA TYR A 16 19.06 8.07 -0.40
C TYR A 16 19.73 8.64 0.86
N GLU A 17 21.05 8.87 0.84
CA GLU A 17 21.76 9.55 1.93
C GLU A 17 21.30 11.01 2.08
N ASN A 18 21.13 11.74 0.98
CA ASN A 18 20.57 13.10 0.99
C ASN A 18 19.07 13.11 1.37
N LEU A 19 18.30 12.11 0.94
CA LEU A 19 16.89 11.90 1.32
C LEU A 19 16.74 11.65 2.83
N MET A 20 17.69 10.93 3.43
CA MET A 20 17.73 10.68 4.88
C MET A 20 18.23 11.89 5.65
N ALA A 21 19.15 12.69 5.08
CA ALA A 21 19.60 13.96 5.65
C ALA A 21 18.48 15.02 5.70
N SER A 22 17.62 15.09 4.67
CA SER A 22 16.50 16.05 4.63
C SER A 22 15.39 15.79 5.65
N ARG A 23 15.42 14.66 6.39
CA ARG A 23 14.40 14.30 7.38
C ARG A 23 14.56 15.00 8.72
N LYS A 24 15.68 15.70 8.96
CA LYS A 24 16.09 16.20 10.28
C LYS A 24 16.01 17.71 10.49
N GLU A 25 15.76 18.52 9.45
CA GLU A 25 15.82 19.98 9.56
C GLU A 25 14.44 20.64 9.47
N ASN A 26 14.24 21.72 10.23
CA ASN A 26 13.07 22.59 10.15
C ASN A 26 13.10 23.33 8.80
N ALA A 27 12.65 22.68 7.74
CA ALA A 27 12.55 23.28 6.41
C ALA A 27 11.56 24.46 6.45
N GLN A 28 12.00 25.64 6.02
CA GLN A 28 11.10 26.78 5.83
C GLN A 28 10.35 26.62 4.50
N ILE A 29 9.20 25.94 4.56
CA ILE A 29 8.34 25.71 3.41
C ILE A 29 7.24 26.78 3.40
N THR A 30 7.17 27.57 2.33
CA THR A 30 6.16 28.60 2.13
C THR A 30 4.85 28.04 1.56
N ASP A 31 3.73 28.69 1.83
CA ASP A 31 2.42 28.30 1.29
C ASP A 31 2.39 28.35 -0.25
N THR A 32 3.10 29.30 -0.86
CA THR A 32 3.23 29.38 -2.33
C THR A 32 3.92 28.13 -2.91
N GLN A 33 4.95 27.62 -2.22
CA GLN A 33 5.61 26.38 -2.63
C GLN A 33 4.67 25.19 -2.48
N LYS A 34 3.92 25.10 -1.37
CA LYS A 34 2.93 24.04 -1.16
C LYS A 34 1.86 24.07 -2.22
N GLN A 35 1.25 25.23 -2.48
CA GLN A 35 0.20 25.40 -3.47
C GLN A 35 0.66 24.98 -4.88
N LEU A 36 1.87 25.39 -5.29
CA LEU A 36 2.45 24.99 -6.58
C LEU A 36 2.57 23.47 -6.72
N ILE A 37 3.02 22.79 -5.66
CA ILE A 37 3.15 21.33 -5.66
C ILE A 37 1.77 20.66 -5.58
N LEU A 38 0.86 21.19 -4.76
CA LEU A 38 -0.49 20.69 -4.57
C LEU A 38 -1.24 20.60 -5.89
N ASP A 39 -1.12 21.63 -6.74
CA ASP A 39 -1.78 21.65 -8.04
C ASP A 39 -1.22 20.61 -9.03
N GLN A 40 0.01 20.15 -8.84
CA GLN A 40 0.57 19.02 -9.60
C GLN A 40 0.24 17.66 -8.98
N LEU A 41 -0.03 17.60 -7.67
CA LEU A 41 -0.40 16.37 -6.98
C LEU A 41 -1.89 16.02 -7.18
N LYS A 42 -2.79 17.02 -7.23
CA LYS A 42 -4.24 16.80 -7.40
C LYS A 42 -4.60 15.84 -8.55
N PRO A 43 -4.02 15.94 -9.76
CA PRO A 43 -4.38 15.06 -10.88
C PRO A 43 -3.95 13.59 -10.71
N ILE A 44 -2.99 13.32 -9.82
CA ILE A 44 -2.46 11.96 -9.60
C ILE A 44 -3.03 11.31 -8.34
N VAL A 45 -3.91 12.03 -7.62
CA VAL A 45 -4.69 11.48 -6.51
C VAL A 45 -5.70 10.49 -7.06
N ILE A 46 -5.76 9.31 -6.45
CA ILE A 46 -6.80 8.32 -6.72
C ILE A 46 -7.60 8.04 -5.45
N ASN A 47 -8.78 7.46 -5.63
CA ASN A 47 -9.62 7.06 -4.52
C ASN A 47 -9.20 5.70 -3.98
N ALA A 48 -9.34 5.53 -2.68
CA ALA A 48 -9.22 4.26 -1.97
C ALA A 48 -10.39 4.14 -0.98
N GLU A 49 -10.59 2.95 -0.42
CA GLU A 49 -11.55 2.75 0.67
C GLU A 49 -10.83 2.33 1.94
N GLY A 50 -11.07 3.05 3.03
CA GLY A 50 -10.55 2.76 4.36
C GLY A 50 -11.55 2.02 5.22
N PHE A 51 -11.04 1.08 6.02
CA PHE A 51 -11.83 0.29 6.96
C PHE A 51 -11.15 0.31 8.33
N ASP A 52 -11.81 0.92 9.32
CA ASP A 52 -11.28 1.04 10.69
C ASP A 52 -11.47 -0.24 11.50
N SER A 53 -12.47 -1.03 11.13
CA SER A 53 -12.80 -2.29 11.76
C SER A 53 -13.23 -3.29 10.71
N LEU A 54 -12.99 -4.56 11.00
CA LEU A 54 -13.42 -5.66 10.17
C LEU A 54 -14.17 -6.67 11.03
N PRO A 55 -15.38 -7.09 10.65
CA PRO A 55 -16.09 -8.14 11.37
C PRO A 55 -15.41 -9.49 11.13
N THR A 56 -15.53 -10.40 12.10
CA THR A 56 -15.20 -11.80 11.84
C THR A 56 -16.35 -12.43 11.07
N ILE A 57 -16.07 -12.96 9.88
CA ILE A 57 -17.07 -13.65 9.06
C ILE A 57 -17.06 -15.14 9.42
N SER A 58 -18.24 -15.73 9.58
CA SER A 58 -18.34 -17.16 9.92
C SER A 58 -17.78 -18.02 8.80
N GLU A 59 -17.01 -19.05 9.18
CA GLU A 59 -16.45 -20.02 8.23
C GLU A 59 -17.55 -20.76 7.45
N SER A 60 -18.72 -21.01 8.06
CA SER A 60 -19.88 -21.63 7.38
C SER A 60 -20.34 -20.84 6.17
N ASP A 61 -20.33 -19.51 6.31
CA ASP A 61 -20.85 -18.62 5.29
C ASP A 61 -19.86 -18.58 4.12
N VAL A 62 -18.56 -18.51 4.42
CA VAL A 62 -17.50 -18.45 3.42
C VAL A 62 -17.30 -19.78 2.69
N LYS A 63 -17.35 -20.92 3.40
CA LYS A 63 -17.18 -22.27 2.84
C LYS A 63 -18.18 -22.61 1.74
N SER A 64 -19.36 -21.98 1.77
CA SER A 64 -20.37 -22.19 0.74
C SER A 64 -19.97 -21.60 -0.63
N PHE A 65 -18.90 -20.81 -0.69
CA PHE A 65 -18.50 -20.04 -1.87
C PHE A 65 -17.07 -20.29 -2.32
N ILE A 66 -16.14 -20.38 -1.37
CA ILE A 66 -14.73 -20.64 -1.66
C ILE A 66 -14.17 -21.68 -0.70
N GLU A 67 -13.15 -22.41 -1.16
CA GLU A 67 -12.36 -23.24 -0.26
C GLU A 67 -11.65 -22.33 0.75
N VAL A 68 -11.91 -22.55 2.03
CA VAL A 68 -11.29 -21.77 3.10
C VAL A 68 -9.83 -22.19 3.21
N PRO A 69 -8.88 -21.26 3.04
CA PRO A 69 -7.47 -21.57 3.09
C PRO A 69 -7.07 -22.06 4.48
N LYS A 70 -6.07 -22.93 4.51
CA LYS A 70 -5.53 -23.53 5.72
C LYS A 70 -4.05 -23.21 5.82
N ASN A 71 -3.59 -22.97 7.04
CA ASN A 71 -2.17 -22.81 7.28
C ASN A 71 -1.41 -24.13 7.16
N LYS A 72 -0.08 -24.09 7.30
CA LYS A 72 0.79 -25.29 7.27
C LYS A 72 0.47 -26.37 8.31
N LYS A 73 -0.32 -26.04 9.34
CA LYS A 73 -0.79 -27.00 10.36
C LYS A 73 -2.18 -27.58 10.03
N GLY A 74 -2.74 -27.25 8.87
CA GLY A 74 -4.08 -27.68 8.45
C GLY A 74 -5.23 -26.95 9.14
N ILE A 75 -4.95 -25.84 9.84
CA ILE A 75 -5.97 -25.05 10.56
C ILE A 75 -6.53 -23.99 9.61
N SER A 76 -7.86 -23.89 9.52
CA SER A 76 -8.55 -22.86 8.74
C SER A 76 -8.13 -21.46 9.17
N ILE A 77 -7.86 -20.59 8.19
CA ILE A 77 -7.54 -19.19 8.42
C ILE A 77 -8.86 -18.41 8.50
N PRO A 78 -9.06 -17.53 9.49
CA PRO A 78 -10.33 -16.79 9.60
C PRO A 78 -10.46 -15.74 8.50
N CYS A 79 -11.64 -15.64 7.91
CA CYS A 79 -11.99 -14.59 6.96
C CYS A 79 -12.29 -13.29 7.70
N LYS A 80 -11.50 -12.26 7.43
CA LYS A 80 -11.61 -10.93 8.04
C LYS A 80 -12.46 -9.98 7.22
N GLY A 81 -12.60 -10.20 5.92
CA GLY A 81 -13.33 -9.26 5.08
C GLY A 81 -13.63 -9.77 3.69
N ILE A 82 -14.71 -9.26 3.14
CA ILE A 82 -15.13 -9.47 1.75
C ILE A 82 -15.33 -8.09 1.14
N PHE A 83 -14.53 -7.78 0.14
CA PHE A 83 -14.48 -6.46 -0.47
C PHE A 83 -14.86 -6.56 -1.94
N LYS A 84 -15.59 -5.55 -2.43
CA LYS A 84 -15.81 -5.39 -3.86
C LYS A 84 -14.73 -4.46 -4.41
N TRP A 85 -13.99 -4.92 -5.40
CA TRP A 85 -12.98 -4.12 -6.10
C TRP A 85 -13.24 -4.25 -7.58
N THR A 86 -13.60 -3.15 -8.24
CA THR A 86 -13.99 -3.15 -9.66
C THR A 86 -15.04 -4.24 -9.99
N ASP A 87 -14.63 -5.23 -10.77
CA ASP A 87 -15.33 -6.42 -11.26
C ASP A 87 -14.89 -7.69 -10.53
N GLN A 88 -14.20 -7.55 -9.39
CA GLN A 88 -13.74 -8.66 -8.55
C GLN A 88 -14.25 -8.54 -7.10
N VAL A 89 -14.30 -9.70 -6.45
CA VAL A 89 -14.58 -9.87 -5.02
C VAL A 89 -13.33 -10.42 -4.36
N LEU A 90 -12.86 -9.72 -3.33
CA LEU A 90 -11.66 -10.04 -2.58
C LEU A 90 -12.05 -10.63 -1.24
N PHE A 91 -11.58 -11.84 -0.95
CA PHE A 91 -11.74 -12.51 0.34
C PHE A 91 -10.41 -12.46 1.08
N LEU A 92 -10.37 -11.70 2.17
CA LEU A 92 -9.18 -11.55 3.00
C LEU A 92 -9.21 -12.54 4.16
N PHE A 93 -8.23 -13.43 4.20
CA PHE A 93 -8.02 -14.38 5.28
C PHE A 93 -6.76 -14.00 6.04
N VAL A 94 -6.86 -13.74 7.34
CA VAL A 94 -5.70 -13.40 8.17
C VAL A 94 -5.91 -13.89 9.59
N ASN A 95 -4.98 -14.71 10.08
CA ASN A 95 -4.87 -14.98 11.51
C ASN A 95 -3.95 -13.93 12.16
N ASP A 96 -4.55 -12.98 12.88
CA ASP A 96 -3.83 -11.86 13.51
C ASP A 96 -2.72 -12.33 14.46
N ASP A 97 -2.87 -13.51 15.07
CA ASP A 97 -1.91 -14.06 16.04
C ASP A 97 -0.65 -14.61 15.40
N THR A 98 -0.79 -15.24 14.24
CA THR A 98 0.29 -16.00 13.61
C THR A 98 0.82 -15.36 12.33
N ALA A 99 0.11 -14.42 11.70
CA ALA A 99 0.50 -13.78 10.45
C ALA A 99 1.91 -13.17 10.48
N ILE A 100 2.31 -12.55 11.58
CA ILE A 100 3.66 -11.95 11.72
C ILE A 100 4.82 -12.97 11.72
N LYS A 101 4.53 -14.24 12.03
CA LYS A 101 5.53 -15.31 12.14
C LYS A 101 5.47 -16.32 11.00
N ASP A 102 4.38 -16.33 10.23
CA ASP A 102 4.06 -17.40 9.31
C ASP A 102 3.20 -16.91 8.14
N ALA A 103 3.82 -16.76 6.97
CA ALA A 103 3.14 -16.33 5.76
C ALA A 103 2.00 -17.26 5.33
N SER A 104 1.99 -18.53 5.78
CA SER A 104 0.84 -19.44 5.55
C SER A 104 -0.38 -19.10 6.42
N SER A 105 -0.32 -18.06 7.25
CA SER A 105 -1.42 -17.62 8.12
C SER A 105 -2.23 -16.46 7.55
N TYR A 106 -1.99 -16.11 6.29
CA TYR A 106 -2.82 -15.16 5.57
C TYR A 106 -2.92 -15.53 4.09
N GLU A 107 -4.01 -15.11 3.44
CA GLU A 107 -4.20 -15.27 2.01
C GLU A 107 -5.23 -14.24 1.52
N LEU A 108 -5.09 -13.78 0.28
CA LEU A 108 -6.10 -12.98 -0.41
C LEU A 108 -6.57 -13.75 -1.63
N ILE A 109 -7.86 -14.07 -1.69
CA ILE A 109 -8.47 -14.80 -2.80
C ILE A 109 -9.35 -13.85 -3.61
N LEU A 110 -9.16 -13.85 -4.94
CA LEU A 110 -9.97 -13.06 -5.87
C LEU A 110 -10.97 -13.97 -6.59
N LYS A 111 -12.19 -13.48 -6.77
CA LYS A 111 -13.25 -14.11 -7.57
C LYS A 111 -13.95 -13.06 -8.44
N ASP A 112 -14.38 -13.45 -9.63
CA ASP A 112 -15.08 -12.51 -10.51
C ASP A 112 -16.48 -12.19 -9.99
N VAL A 113 -16.88 -10.93 -10.17
CA VAL A 113 -18.18 -10.39 -9.75
C VAL A 113 -19.35 -11.04 -10.48
N GLN A 114 -19.17 -11.77 -11.59
CA GLN A 114 -20.28 -12.54 -12.18
C GLN A 114 -20.87 -13.62 -11.25
N GLN A 115 -20.20 -13.90 -10.12
CA GLN A 115 -20.75 -14.63 -8.97
C GLN A 115 -21.49 -13.70 -7.95
N GLU A 116 -21.99 -12.54 -8.36
CA GLU A 116 -22.46 -11.44 -7.48
C GLU A 116 -23.65 -11.79 -6.59
N GLN A 117 -24.52 -12.70 -7.06
CA GLN A 117 -25.74 -13.12 -6.33
C GLN A 117 -25.43 -13.74 -4.96
N VAL A 118 -24.18 -14.14 -4.75
CA VAL A 118 -23.66 -14.84 -3.59
C VAL A 118 -23.00 -13.88 -2.58
N ALA A 119 -22.16 -12.95 -3.05
CA ALA A 119 -21.49 -11.98 -2.19
C ALA A 119 -22.47 -10.98 -1.56
N GLN A 120 -23.61 -10.72 -2.23
CA GLN A 120 -24.72 -9.94 -1.69
C GLN A 120 -25.38 -10.58 -0.45
N LYS A 121 -25.27 -11.90 -0.26
CA LYS A 121 -25.85 -12.59 0.93
C LYS A 121 -25.01 -12.40 2.18
N ILE A 122 -23.67 -12.37 2.06
CA ILE A 122 -22.77 -12.12 3.19
C ILE A 122 -22.66 -10.61 3.48
N GLY A 123 -22.79 -9.80 2.42
CA GLY A 123 -22.65 -8.35 2.49
C GLY A 123 -21.19 -7.94 2.33
N PHE A 124 -20.95 -7.02 1.39
CA PHE A 124 -19.65 -6.38 1.26
C PHE A 124 -19.37 -5.47 2.45
N GLN A 125 -18.12 -5.41 2.87
CA GLN A 125 -17.69 -4.40 3.84
C GLN A 125 -17.89 -3.01 3.25
N LYS A 126 -18.37 -2.08 4.06
CA LYS A 126 -18.53 -0.67 3.69
C LYS A 126 -17.38 0.13 4.28
N GLY A 127 -16.55 0.71 3.43
CA GLY A 127 -15.45 1.59 3.82
C GLY A 127 -15.86 3.07 3.77
N SER A 128 -14.97 3.92 4.27
CA SER A 128 -14.99 5.35 4.01
C SER A 128 -14.11 5.66 2.81
N GLU A 129 -14.53 6.59 1.95
CA GLU A 129 -13.68 7.04 0.85
C GLU A 129 -12.46 7.79 1.39
N LEU A 130 -11.28 7.40 0.91
CA LEU A 130 -10.01 8.04 1.20
C LEU A 130 -9.37 8.56 -0.08
N LYS A 131 -8.62 9.65 0.02
CA LYS A 131 -7.72 10.11 -1.05
C LYS A 131 -6.37 9.44 -0.85
N SER A 132 -5.81 8.92 -1.93
CA SER A 132 -4.53 8.21 -1.90
C SER A 132 -3.55 8.85 -2.88
N LEU A 133 -2.38 9.22 -2.37
CA LEU A 133 -1.24 9.68 -3.15
C LEU A 133 -0.11 8.63 -3.26
N PRO A 134 0.67 8.61 -4.34
CA PRO A 134 1.83 7.72 -4.44
C PRO A 134 2.84 8.02 -3.34
N ILE A 135 3.65 7.04 -2.94
CA ILE A 135 4.79 7.36 -2.05
C ILE A 135 5.86 8.14 -2.81
N TRP A 136 6.80 8.74 -2.06
CA TRP A 136 7.90 9.50 -2.68
C TRP A 136 8.68 8.70 -3.72
N GLU A 137 8.98 7.42 -3.45
CA GLU A 137 9.69 6.57 -4.41
C GLU A 137 8.91 6.44 -5.72
N GLU A 138 7.60 6.25 -5.64
CA GLU A 138 6.72 6.14 -6.78
C GLU A 138 6.58 7.47 -7.54
N ILE A 139 6.62 8.61 -6.84
CA ILE A 139 6.73 9.94 -7.48
C ILE A 139 7.98 10.04 -8.36
N ILE A 140 9.13 9.52 -7.91
CA ILE A 140 10.38 9.56 -8.69
C ILE A 140 10.24 8.80 -10.01
N HIS A 141 9.63 7.61 -9.96
CA HIS A 141 9.61 6.68 -11.09
C HIS A 141 8.39 6.86 -12.01
N ARG A 142 7.18 6.97 -11.45
CA ARG A 142 5.94 7.10 -12.24
C ARG A 142 5.61 8.54 -12.62
N PHE A 143 6.04 9.52 -11.84
CA PHE A 143 5.69 10.94 -12.02
C PHE A 143 6.93 11.85 -12.07
N PRO A 144 7.89 11.59 -12.98
CA PRO A 144 9.21 12.24 -12.97
C PRO A 144 9.13 13.76 -13.13
N GLU A 145 8.12 14.30 -13.82
CA GLU A 145 7.94 15.75 -13.95
C GLU A 145 7.51 16.41 -12.63
N VAL A 146 6.64 15.74 -11.86
CA VAL A 146 6.26 16.18 -10.51
C VAL A 146 7.48 16.13 -9.59
N HIS A 147 8.25 15.03 -9.62
CA HIS A 147 9.49 14.90 -8.87
C HIS A 147 10.48 16.03 -9.19
N LYS A 148 10.75 16.29 -10.48
CA LYS A 148 11.66 17.36 -10.92
C LYS A 148 11.19 18.73 -10.44
N LEU A 149 9.88 19.00 -10.48
CA LEU A 149 9.33 20.24 -9.95
C LEU A 149 9.59 20.38 -8.46
N ILE A 150 9.30 19.35 -7.66
CA ILE A 150 9.51 19.37 -6.21
C ILE A 150 10.99 19.63 -5.88
N VAL A 151 11.90 18.93 -6.56
CA VAL A 151 13.36 19.12 -6.41
C VAL A 151 13.80 20.52 -6.82
N LYS A 152 13.21 21.09 -7.89
CA LYS A 152 13.51 22.45 -8.33
C LYS A 152 13.01 23.50 -7.33
N THR A 153 11.82 23.30 -6.79
CA THR A 153 11.14 24.21 -5.85
C THR A 153 11.81 24.23 -4.48
N HIS A 154 12.32 23.10 -4.01
CA HIS A 154 13.08 23.01 -2.76
C HIS A 154 14.21 21.99 -2.86
N ARG A 155 15.40 22.45 -3.26
CA ARG A 155 16.57 21.58 -3.55
C ARG A 155 17.10 20.85 -2.33
N GLU A 156 17.08 21.49 -1.17
CA GLU A 156 17.66 20.95 0.07
C GLU A 156 16.75 19.92 0.75
N HIS A 157 15.43 20.14 0.72
CA HIS A 157 14.44 19.30 1.41
C HIS A 157 13.22 18.94 0.53
N PRO A 158 13.42 18.34 -0.66
CA PRO A 158 12.33 18.04 -1.58
C PRO A 158 11.32 17.03 -1.00
N TRP A 159 11.81 16.04 -0.26
CA TRP A 159 10.96 15.06 0.40
C TRP A 159 10.09 15.68 1.49
N THR A 160 10.62 16.64 2.24
CA THR A 160 9.87 17.34 3.30
C THR A 160 8.78 18.21 2.68
N LEU A 161 9.08 18.93 1.59
CA LEU A 161 8.07 19.66 0.81
C LEU A 161 6.95 18.73 0.32
N TYR A 162 7.32 17.58 -0.26
CA TYR A 162 6.35 16.57 -0.68
C TYR A 162 5.47 16.10 0.48
N LYS A 163 6.10 15.66 1.57
CA LYS A 163 5.42 15.10 2.74
C LYS A 163 4.46 16.11 3.38
N GLU A 164 4.85 17.37 3.50
CA GLU A 164 3.98 18.41 4.05
C GLU A 164 2.80 18.71 3.13
N THR A 165 3.04 18.82 1.83
CA THR A 165 1.97 19.06 0.85
C THR A 165 1.01 17.88 0.77
N ALA A 166 1.51 16.65 0.82
CA ALA A 166 0.69 15.44 0.76
C ALA A 166 -0.29 15.31 1.94
N LYS A 167 0.08 15.81 3.14
CA LYS A 167 -0.80 15.81 4.32
C LYS A 167 -2.06 16.67 4.14
N GLU A 168 -2.04 17.65 3.24
CA GLU A 168 -3.22 18.47 2.95
C GLU A 168 -4.25 17.72 2.10
N ILE A 169 -3.80 16.71 1.34
CA ILE A 169 -4.66 15.87 0.49
C ILE A 169 -5.10 14.61 1.24
N GLU A 170 -4.15 13.97 1.90
CA GLU A 170 -4.31 12.70 2.59
C GLU A 170 -3.96 12.90 4.07
N PRO A 171 -4.90 13.40 4.88
CA PRO A 171 -4.70 13.51 6.31
C PRO A 171 -4.48 12.11 6.90
N ILE A 172 -3.70 12.03 7.98
CA ILE A 172 -3.39 10.76 8.64
C ILE A 172 -4.68 10.18 9.21
N THR A 173 -5.26 9.21 8.51
CA THR A 173 -6.40 8.42 9.00
C THR A 173 -5.86 7.10 9.58
N SER A 174 -6.24 6.79 10.83
CA SER A 174 -6.09 5.43 11.33
C SER A 174 -6.99 4.52 10.51
N TYR A 175 -6.49 3.38 10.05
CA TYR A 175 -7.29 2.34 9.40
C TYR A 175 -6.69 0.97 9.71
N LYS A 176 -7.54 -0.06 9.70
CA LYS A 176 -7.12 -1.46 9.77
C LYS A 176 -6.87 -2.03 8.38
N THR A 177 -7.62 -1.58 7.39
CA THR A 177 -7.48 -2.03 6.00
C THR A 177 -7.69 -0.87 5.05
N VAL A 178 -6.93 -0.84 3.96
CA VAL A 178 -7.17 0.03 2.83
C VAL A 178 -7.28 -0.81 1.57
N LEU A 179 -8.35 -0.60 0.82
CA LEU A 179 -8.60 -1.22 -0.47
C LEU A 179 -8.33 -0.19 -1.58
N GLY A 180 -7.50 -0.59 -2.55
CA GLY A 180 -7.13 0.27 -3.67
C GLY A 180 -6.19 1.40 -3.28
N GLY A 181 -6.04 2.34 -4.21
CA GLY A 181 -5.14 3.47 -4.03
C GLY A 181 -3.67 3.11 -4.30
N TYR A 182 -2.78 3.85 -3.65
CA TYR A 182 -1.34 3.57 -3.65
C TYR A 182 -0.92 2.90 -2.34
N PRO A 183 0.05 1.98 -2.38
CA PRO A 183 0.52 1.29 -1.18
C PRO A 183 1.20 2.25 -0.20
N LYS A 184 0.80 2.19 1.07
CA LYS A 184 1.32 3.06 2.14
C LYS A 184 2.36 2.37 3.00
N TRP A 185 3.56 2.26 2.46
CA TRP A 185 4.69 1.65 3.13
C TRP A 185 5.01 2.34 4.46
N ARG A 186 4.98 1.57 5.55
CA ARG A 186 5.42 1.99 6.89
C ARG A 186 6.91 2.28 6.90
N ILE A 187 7.69 1.39 6.27
CA ILE A 187 9.14 1.50 6.14
C ILE A 187 9.47 1.82 4.68
N ASN A 188 10.21 2.89 4.43
CA ASN A 188 10.64 3.28 3.08
C ASN A 188 11.86 2.46 2.61
N ASN A 189 11.74 1.14 2.53
CA ASN A 189 12.80 0.21 2.12
C ASN A 189 12.43 -0.66 0.91
N ILE A 190 11.26 -0.43 0.30
CA ILE A 190 10.82 -1.20 -0.85
C ILE A 190 11.53 -0.73 -2.11
N ASP A 191 12.08 -1.70 -2.83
CA ASP A 191 12.57 -1.50 -4.18
C ASP A 191 11.37 -1.42 -5.13
N PHE A 192 11.04 -0.21 -5.59
CA PHE A 192 9.89 0.04 -6.45
C PHE A 192 9.88 -0.83 -7.71
N ARG A 193 11.04 -1.24 -8.22
CA ARG A 193 11.15 -2.12 -9.41
C ARG A 193 10.50 -3.48 -9.20
N LYS A 194 10.33 -3.93 -7.94
CA LYS A 194 9.65 -5.18 -7.61
C LYS A 194 8.12 -5.09 -7.71
N ILE A 195 7.58 -3.87 -7.67
CA ILE A 195 6.14 -3.61 -7.62
C ILE A 195 5.66 -2.73 -8.79
N GLU A 196 6.56 -2.22 -9.63
CA GLU A 196 6.26 -1.27 -10.70
C GLU A 196 5.19 -1.81 -11.65
N GLN A 197 5.27 -3.09 -11.99
CA GLN A 197 4.35 -3.77 -12.91
C GLN A 197 3.15 -4.40 -12.20
N LEU A 198 3.07 -4.29 -10.87
CA LEU A 198 2.00 -4.90 -10.10
C LEU A 198 0.90 -3.87 -9.77
N GLU A 199 -0.34 -4.35 -9.80
CA GLU A 199 -1.50 -3.59 -9.36
C GLU A 199 -1.66 -3.76 -7.84
N PHE A 200 -1.68 -2.65 -7.09
CA PHE A 200 -1.95 -2.70 -5.67
C PHE A 200 -3.43 -2.97 -5.42
N LEU A 201 -3.72 -3.96 -4.58
CA LEU A 201 -5.11 -4.32 -4.24
C LEU A 201 -5.51 -3.85 -2.85
N LEU A 202 -4.74 -4.23 -1.84
CA LEU A 202 -5.16 -4.07 -0.44
C LEU A 202 -3.96 -4.04 0.51
N GLU A 203 -4.05 -3.22 1.54
CA GLU A 203 -3.17 -3.24 2.71
C GLU A 203 -3.97 -3.71 3.94
N TYR A 204 -3.44 -4.68 4.68
CA TYR A 204 -3.96 -5.09 5.98
C TYR A 204 -2.97 -4.77 7.10
N ARG A 205 -3.44 -4.08 8.15
CA ARG A 205 -2.62 -3.66 9.29
C ARG A 205 -2.98 -4.42 10.56
N ILE A 206 -1.97 -4.88 11.28
CA ILE A 206 -2.07 -5.34 12.67
C ILE A 206 -1.36 -4.29 13.53
N ALA A 207 -2.11 -3.25 13.92
CA ALA A 207 -1.56 -2.07 14.60
C ALA A 207 -0.77 -2.42 15.87
N GLU A 208 -1.29 -3.32 16.72
CA GLU A 208 -0.66 -3.74 17.96
C GLU A 208 0.69 -4.45 17.80
N LYS A 209 1.00 -4.92 16.58
CA LYS A 209 2.22 -5.68 16.27
C LYS A 209 3.13 -4.98 15.28
N ASP A 210 2.82 -3.72 14.98
CA ASP A 210 3.52 -2.92 13.99
C ASP A 210 3.74 -3.65 12.64
N PHE A 211 2.72 -4.42 12.24
CA PHE A 211 2.81 -5.32 11.09
C PHE A 211 1.84 -4.92 9.99
N SER A 212 2.26 -5.03 8.74
CA SER A 212 1.41 -4.76 7.57
C SER A 212 1.68 -5.75 6.45
N ILE A 213 0.61 -6.16 5.79
CA ILE A 213 0.63 -7.04 4.61
C ILE A 213 0.07 -6.24 3.45
N TYR A 214 0.80 -6.17 2.35
CA TYR A 214 0.40 -5.48 1.12
C TYR A 214 0.19 -6.54 0.04
N PHE A 215 -1.00 -6.57 -0.53
CA PHE A 215 -1.37 -7.51 -1.58
C PHE A 215 -1.38 -6.82 -2.93
N PHE A 216 -0.79 -7.49 -3.91
CA PHE A 216 -0.68 -7.02 -5.27
C PHE A 216 -1.09 -8.11 -6.25
N LYS A 217 -1.59 -7.70 -7.41
CA LYS A 217 -1.93 -8.56 -8.53
C LYS A 217 -0.99 -8.28 -9.69
N ASP A 218 -0.44 -9.32 -10.26
CA ASP A 218 0.21 -9.20 -11.56
C ASP A 218 -0.89 -9.09 -12.65
N PRO A 219 -0.93 -7.99 -13.44
CA PRO A 219 -1.97 -7.81 -14.45
C PRO A 219 -1.86 -8.79 -15.62
N HIS A 220 -0.72 -9.45 -15.81
CA HIS A 220 -0.46 -10.39 -16.89
C HIS A 220 -0.73 -11.85 -16.48
N THR A 221 -0.28 -12.25 -15.30
CA THR A 221 -0.47 -13.64 -14.81
C THR A 221 -1.70 -13.80 -13.95
N HIS A 222 -2.25 -12.69 -13.45
CA HIS A 222 -3.30 -12.64 -12.42
C HIS A 222 -2.91 -13.30 -11.10
N GLU A 223 -1.62 -13.57 -10.88
CA GLU A 223 -1.12 -14.08 -9.62
C GLU A 223 -1.14 -13.01 -8.54
N ILE A 224 -1.45 -13.43 -7.32
CA ILE A 224 -1.42 -12.57 -6.14
C ILE A 224 -0.08 -12.73 -5.45
N SER A 225 0.59 -11.62 -5.23
CA SER A 225 1.81 -11.54 -4.43
C SER A 225 1.56 -10.71 -3.18
N SER A 226 2.29 -11.01 -2.11
CA SER A 226 2.20 -10.29 -0.85
C SER A 226 3.58 -9.81 -0.41
N PHE A 227 3.63 -8.60 0.15
CA PHE A 227 4.82 -8.05 0.78
C PHE A 227 4.51 -7.74 2.24
N GLU A 228 5.43 -8.07 3.14
CA GLU A 228 5.28 -7.86 4.57
C GLU A 228 6.18 -6.71 5.04
N GLN A 229 5.70 -5.93 6.00
CA GLN A 229 6.54 -5.03 6.79
C GLN A 229 6.30 -5.23 8.28
N LYS A 230 7.40 -5.35 9.02
CA LYS A 230 7.44 -5.36 10.48
C LYS A 230 8.55 -4.42 10.93
N ASP A 231 8.25 -3.61 11.95
CA ASP A 231 9.26 -2.81 12.66
C ASP A 231 10.07 -3.68 13.64
#